data_AF-A0A1F8WZ48-F1
#
_entry.id   AF-A0A1F8WZ48-F1
#
_cell.length_a   1.000
_cell.length_b   1.000
_cell.length_c   1.000
_cell.angle_alpha   90.00
_cell.angle_beta   90.00
_cell.angle_gamma   90.00
#
_symmetry.space_group_name_H-M   'P 1'
#
loop_
_entity.id
_entity.type
_entity.pdbx_description
1 polymer ?
#
loop_
_entity_poly.entity_id
_entity_poly.type
_entity_poly.pdbx_seq_one_letter_code
_entity_poly.pdbx_strand_id
1 'polypeptide(L)'
;MGAAGAAFAAIPFIRAMSPTKDVLAAGVQEVDISTLPEGGIKTVLWRKQPVFILKRTPQMIEESMRINPESLVDRAKPEERTADESLFVSLGICTHLGCIPKFMDKVPETGVSGFYCPCHGGKYDSLGRRLGGPPPEDLHLVPYRVTEPGKLIIGTERFGGYGENVRKIQALPKI
;
A
#
# COMPACT_ATOMS: atom_id res chain seq x y z
N MET A 1 -18.82 36.83 -22.28
CA MET A 1 -19.58 35.60 -22.60
C MET A 1 -18.75 34.50 -23.27
N GLY A 2 -17.82 34.80 -24.19
CA GLY A 2 -17.00 33.76 -24.87
C GLY A 2 -16.17 32.85 -23.95
N ALA A 3 -15.50 33.39 -22.93
CA ALA A 3 -14.71 32.59 -21.98
C ALA A 3 -15.58 31.65 -21.13
N ALA A 4 -16.75 32.12 -20.67
CA ALA A 4 -17.70 31.29 -19.95
C ALA A 4 -18.26 30.17 -20.84
N GLY A 5 -18.61 30.48 -22.10
CA GLY A 5 -19.10 29.50 -23.06
C GLY A 5 -18.08 28.40 -23.37
N ALA A 6 -16.80 28.75 -23.53
CA ALA A 6 -15.72 27.78 -23.74
C ALA A 6 -15.52 26.85 -22.52
N ALA A 7 -15.57 27.39 -21.30
CA ALA A 7 -15.50 26.60 -20.07
C ALA A 7 -16.68 25.63 -19.96
N PHE A 8 -17.92 26.09 -20.21
CA PHE A 8 -19.11 25.24 -20.20
C PHE A 8 -19.05 24.13 -21.24
N ALA A 9 -18.48 24.40 -22.43
CA ALA A 9 -18.29 23.40 -23.47
C ALA A 9 -17.22 22.36 -23.10
N ALA A 10 -16.16 22.73 -22.38
CA ALA A 10 -15.07 21.82 -22.00
C ALA A 10 -15.42 20.89 -20.83
N ILE A 11 -16.25 21.34 -19.89
CA ILE A 11 -16.66 20.57 -18.70
C ILE A 11 -17.17 19.15 -19.01
N PRO A 12 -18.10 18.91 -19.97
CA PRO A 12 -18.59 17.56 -20.25
C PRO A 12 -17.48 16.63 -20.78
N PHE A 13 -16.52 17.14 -21.55
CA PHE A 13 -15.37 16.33 -22.03
C PHE A 13 -14.40 15.99 -20.90
N ILE A 14 -14.12 16.93 -20.00
CA ILE A 14 -13.32 16.66 -18.80
C ILE A 14 -14.01 15.61 -17.91
N ARG A 15 -15.33 15.71 -17.75
CA ARG A 15 -16.11 14.73 -17.00
C ARG A 15 -16.18 13.37 -17.69
N ALA A 16 -16.19 13.32 -19.02
CA ALA A 16 -16.14 12.07 -19.77
C ALA A 16 -14.80 11.32 -19.59
N MET A 17 -13.73 12.03 -19.23
CA MET A 17 -12.43 11.42 -18.87
C MET A 17 -12.32 11.05 -17.38
N SER A 18 -13.31 11.41 -16.55
CA SER A 18 -13.32 11.07 -15.12
C SER A 18 -13.73 9.59 -14.91
N PRO A 19 -13.32 8.96 -13.80
CA PRO A 19 -13.70 7.58 -13.49
C PRO A 19 -15.22 7.36 -13.51
N THR A 20 -15.64 6.24 -14.08
CA THR A 20 -17.05 5.84 -14.19
C THR A 20 -17.61 5.35 -12.85
N LYS A 21 -18.95 5.34 -12.70
CA LYS A 21 -19.62 4.99 -11.43
C LYS A 21 -19.32 3.57 -10.94
N ASP A 22 -19.10 2.62 -11.83
CA ASP A 22 -18.68 1.25 -11.52
C ASP A 22 -17.26 1.21 -10.92
N VAL A 23 -16.34 2.08 -11.38
CA VAL A 23 -15.00 2.25 -10.78
C VAL A 23 -15.05 2.90 -9.39
N LEU A 24 -16.10 3.68 -9.11
CA LEU A 24 -16.39 4.22 -7.77
C LEU A 24 -17.01 3.16 -6.86
N ALA A 25 -17.95 2.37 -7.39
CA ALA A 25 -18.68 1.33 -6.65
C ALA A 25 -17.77 0.16 -6.26
N ALA A 26 -16.71 -0.13 -7.02
CA ALA A 26 -15.66 -1.08 -6.65
C ALA A 26 -14.75 -0.60 -5.50
N GLY A 27 -15.11 0.48 -4.81
CA GLY A 27 -14.30 1.16 -3.79
C GLY A 27 -13.98 0.31 -2.56
N VAL A 28 -14.79 -0.70 -2.26
CA VAL A 28 -14.60 -1.58 -1.08
C VAL A 28 -14.53 -3.05 -1.52
N GLN A 29 -13.59 -3.81 -0.96
CA GLN A 29 -13.44 -5.24 -1.21
C GLN A 29 -13.19 -5.99 0.10
N GLU A 30 -13.95 -7.05 0.33
CA GLU A 30 -13.68 -7.99 1.43
C GLU A 30 -12.68 -9.06 1.00
N VAL A 31 -11.73 -9.37 1.88
CA VAL A 31 -10.72 -10.40 1.69
C VAL A 31 -10.66 -11.27 2.94
N ASP A 32 -10.84 -12.58 2.76
CA ASP A 32 -10.61 -13.54 3.84
C ASP A 32 -9.11 -13.69 4.11
N ILE A 33 -8.70 -13.46 5.36
CA ILE A 33 -7.32 -13.60 5.84
C ILE A 33 -7.19 -14.67 6.93
N SER A 34 -8.29 -15.37 7.27
CA SER A 34 -8.32 -16.40 8.33
C SER A 34 -7.35 -17.56 8.05
N THR A 35 -7.20 -17.94 6.78
CA THR A 35 -6.33 -19.03 6.34
C THR A 35 -4.90 -18.61 6.02
N LEU A 36 -4.55 -17.33 6.20
CA LEU A 36 -3.20 -16.83 5.89
C LEU A 36 -2.21 -17.35 6.96
N PRO A 37 -1.24 -18.21 6.58
CA PRO A 37 -0.24 -18.69 7.53
C PRO A 37 0.71 -17.55 7.91
N GLU A 38 1.39 -17.71 9.03
CA GLU A 38 2.46 -16.81 9.44
C GLU A 38 3.62 -16.83 8.41
N GLY A 39 4.18 -15.68 8.09
CA GLY A 39 5.10 -15.49 6.96
C GLY A 39 4.43 -15.55 5.59
N GLY A 40 3.15 -15.89 5.53
CA GLY A 40 2.37 -15.93 4.31
C GLY A 40 2.04 -14.54 3.77
N ILE A 41 2.19 -14.38 2.46
CA ILE A 41 1.73 -13.21 1.72
C ILE A 41 0.59 -13.57 0.78
N LYS A 42 -0.48 -12.78 0.82
CA LYS A 42 -1.60 -12.83 -0.12
C LYS A 42 -1.62 -11.54 -0.92
N THR A 43 -1.63 -11.66 -2.24
CA THR A 43 -1.79 -10.51 -3.15
C THR A 43 -3.17 -10.55 -3.76
N VAL A 44 -3.95 -9.49 -3.56
CA VAL A 44 -5.29 -9.33 -4.15
C VAL A 44 -5.30 -8.13 -5.10
N LEU A 45 -6.23 -8.13 -6.05
CA LEU A 45 -6.47 -6.96 -6.90
C LEU A 45 -7.60 -6.13 -6.33
N TRP A 46 -7.27 -4.91 -5.89
CA TRP A 46 -8.23 -3.89 -5.50
C TRP A 46 -8.10 -2.72 -6.48
N ARG A 47 -9.21 -2.36 -7.15
CA ARG A 47 -9.24 -1.30 -8.19
C ARG A 47 -8.16 -1.50 -9.29
N LYS A 48 -7.92 -2.76 -9.68
CA LYS A 48 -6.90 -3.19 -10.65
C LYS A 48 -5.44 -2.97 -10.19
N GLN A 49 -5.22 -2.60 -8.95
CA GLN A 49 -3.90 -2.48 -8.35
C GLN A 49 -3.65 -3.65 -7.39
N PRO A 50 -2.41 -4.19 -7.34
CA PRO A 50 -2.07 -5.24 -6.38
C PRO A 50 -2.03 -4.66 -4.97
N VAL A 51 -2.64 -5.34 -4.01
CA VAL A 51 -2.51 -5.07 -2.57
C VAL A 51 -1.83 -6.26 -1.93
N PHE A 52 -0.74 -6.00 -1.23
CA PHE A 52 -0.06 -6.99 -0.40
C PHE A 52 -0.73 -7.07 0.96
N ILE A 53 -0.97 -8.30 1.40
CA ILE A 53 -1.44 -8.64 2.73
C ILE A 53 -0.44 -9.65 3.28
N LEU A 54 0.46 -9.20 4.14
CA LEU A 54 1.51 -10.01 4.74
C LEU A 54 1.17 -10.29 6.19
N LYS A 55 1.11 -11.57 6.57
CA LYS A 55 1.09 -11.97 7.98
C LYS A 55 2.52 -12.18 8.43
N ARG A 56 3.01 -11.30 9.30
CA ARG A 56 4.41 -11.21 9.71
C ARG A 56 4.75 -12.25 10.77
N THR A 57 5.96 -12.80 10.70
CA THR A 57 6.50 -13.67 11.74
C THR A 57 7.11 -12.84 12.88
N PRO A 58 7.32 -13.40 14.09
CA PRO A 58 8.06 -12.76 15.16
C PRO A 58 9.45 -12.28 14.72
N GLN A 59 10.13 -13.03 13.85
CA GLN A 59 11.41 -12.63 13.28
C GLN A 59 11.28 -11.35 12.45
N MET A 60 10.26 -11.25 11.59
CA MET A 60 10.02 -10.06 10.78
C MET A 60 9.70 -8.83 11.65
N ILE A 61 8.98 -9.03 12.75
CA ILE A 61 8.66 -8.00 13.74
C ILE A 61 9.95 -7.51 14.38
N GLU A 62 10.76 -8.42 14.91
CA GLU A 62 12.03 -8.09 15.53
C GLU A 62 12.99 -7.38 14.57
N GLU A 63 13.15 -7.87 13.35
CA GLU A 63 13.98 -7.25 12.30
C GLU A 63 13.56 -5.80 12.04
N SER A 64 12.25 -5.53 11.97
CA SER A 64 11.73 -4.18 11.75
C SER A 64 11.98 -3.23 12.93
N MET A 65 11.95 -3.76 14.16
CA MET A 65 12.17 -2.98 15.39
C MET A 65 13.64 -2.59 15.57
N ARG A 66 14.57 -3.41 15.05
CA ARG A 66 16.02 -3.12 15.10
C ARG A 66 16.44 -2.00 14.15
N ILE A 67 15.64 -1.68 13.14
CA ILE A 67 15.95 -0.63 12.18
C ILE A 67 15.68 0.73 12.82
N ASN A 68 16.71 1.57 12.92
CA ASN A 68 16.57 2.95 13.40
C ASN A 68 15.70 3.77 12.43
N PRO A 69 14.55 4.32 12.85
CA PRO A 69 13.71 5.13 11.97
C PRO A 69 14.45 6.35 11.40
N GLU A 70 15.37 6.97 12.14
CA GLU A 70 16.08 8.16 11.67
C GLU A 70 17.04 7.89 10.50
N SER A 71 17.42 6.62 10.26
CA SER A 71 18.21 6.25 9.09
C SER A 71 17.36 5.99 7.84
N LEU A 72 16.03 6.02 7.95
CA LEU A 72 15.10 5.80 6.85
C LEU A 72 14.72 7.11 6.16
N VAL A 73 14.32 7.01 4.89
CA VAL A 73 13.94 8.20 4.10
C VAL A 73 12.69 8.87 4.65
N ASP A 74 11.62 8.10 4.88
CA ASP A 74 10.35 8.62 5.42
C ASP A 74 10.29 8.61 6.96
N ARG A 75 11.36 8.13 7.61
CA ARG A 75 11.49 8.02 9.07
C ARG A 75 10.30 7.34 9.77
N ALA A 76 9.64 6.43 9.07
CA ALA A 76 8.45 5.77 9.57
C ALA A 76 8.77 4.79 10.69
N LYS A 77 8.10 4.99 11.84
CA LYS A 77 8.13 4.03 12.95
C LYS A 77 7.22 2.83 12.66
N PRO A 78 7.45 1.66 13.29
CA PRO A 78 6.62 0.49 13.06
C PRO A 78 5.11 0.72 13.27
N GLU A 79 4.75 1.47 14.32
CA GLU A 79 3.36 1.78 14.69
C GLU A 79 2.72 2.80 13.74
N GLU A 80 3.50 3.44 12.88
CA GLU A 80 3.00 4.31 11.81
C GLU A 80 2.74 3.52 10.52
N ARG A 81 3.23 2.29 10.41
CA ARG A 81 3.11 1.47 9.20
C ARG A 81 2.06 0.38 9.32
N THR A 82 1.71 -0.02 10.54
CA THR A 82 0.64 -0.98 10.79
C THR A 82 -0.09 -0.71 12.10
N ALA A 83 -1.38 -1.05 12.13
CA ALA A 83 -2.20 -1.02 13.35
C ALA A 83 -2.05 -2.33 14.17
N ASP A 84 -1.68 -3.43 13.52
CA ASP A 84 -1.42 -4.74 14.14
C ASP A 84 -0.02 -5.19 13.72
N GLU A 85 0.88 -5.38 14.66
CA GLU A 85 2.28 -5.74 14.39
C GLU A 85 2.42 -7.00 13.53
N SER A 86 1.45 -7.92 13.63
CA SER A 86 1.42 -9.20 12.92
C SER A 86 0.88 -9.11 11.49
N LEU A 87 0.27 -7.99 11.09
CA LEU A 87 -0.34 -7.83 9.77
C LEU A 87 0.20 -6.58 9.08
N PHE A 88 0.67 -6.69 7.85
CA PHE A 88 1.02 -5.54 7.02
C PHE A 88 0.20 -5.53 5.74
N VAL A 89 -0.43 -4.40 5.46
CA VAL A 89 -1.28 -4.22 4.28
C VAL A 89 -0.85 -2.97 3.53
N SER A 90 -0.50 -3.12 2.26
CA SER A 90 -0.01 -2.01 1.44
C SER A 90 -0.35 -2.18 -0.03
N LEU A 91 -0.29 -1.09 -0.77
CA LEU A 91 -0.23 -1.13 -2.22
C LEU A 91 1.06 -1.85 -2.63
N GLY A 92 0.94 -2.86 -3.46
CA GLY A 92 2.04 -3.68 -3.97
C GLY A 92 2.74 -3.06 -5.17
N ILE A 93 2.81 -1.73 -5.21
CA ILE A 93 3.35 -0.94 -6.32
C ILE A 93 4.61 -0.24 -5.83
N CYS A 94 5.73 -0.53 -6.49
CA CYS A 94 7.01 0.13 -6.24
C CYS A 94 6.92 1.62 -6.55
N THR A 95 7.32 2.44 -5.59
CA THR A 95 7.26 3.91 -5.65
C THR A 95 8.30 4.53 -6.59
N HIS A 96 9.14 3.71 -7.23
CA HIS A 96 10.02 4.18 -8.30
C HIS A 96 9.23 4.44 -9.60
N LEU A 97 8.81 3.36 -10.27
CA LEU A 97 8.16 3.41 -11.60
C LEU A 97 7.01 2.39 -11.73
N GLY A 98 6.47 1.91 -10.61
CA GLY A 98 5.23 1.14 -10.60
C GLY A 98 5.35 -0.38 -10.81
N CYS A 99 6.56 -0.94 -10.85
CA CYS A 99 6.73 -2.40 -10.85
C CYS A 99 6.16 -3.04 -9.58
N ILE A 100 5.84 -4.33 -9.62
CA ILE A 100 5.36 -5.10 -8.45
C ILE A 100 6.56 -5.73 -7.74
N PRO A 101 6.90 -5.33 -6.50
CA PRO A 101 7.98 -5.96 -5.74
C PRO A 101 7.67 -7.42 -5.40
N LYS A 102 8.70 -8.27 -5.33
CA LYS A 102 8.58 -9.65 -4.86
C LYS A 102 8.90 -9.72 -3.37
N PHE A 103 8.07 -10.41 -2.60
CA PHE A 103 8.40 -10.72 -1.20
C PHE A 103 9.53 -11.76 -1.12
N MET A 104 10.47 -11.55 -0.20
CA MET A 104 11.63 -12.40 0.01
C MET A 104 11.94 -12.50 1.51
N ASP A 105 12.25 -13.71 1.98
CA ASP A 105 12.70 -13.95 3.36
C ASP A 105 14.02 -13.23 3.68
N LYS A 106 14.80 -12.92 2.65
CA LYS A 106 16.02 -12.13 2.77
C LYS A 106 16.19 -11.25 1.55
N VAL A 107 15.95 -9.96 1.71
CA VAL A 107 16.17 -8.97 0.67
C VAL A 107 17.69 -8.80 0.46
N PRO A 108 18.17 -8.75 -0.80
CA PRO A 108 19.60 -8.60 -1.08
C PRO A 108 20.21 -7.37 -0.41
N GLU A 109 21.39 -7.56 0.19
CA GLU A 109 22.20 -6.52 0.87
C GLU A 109 21.55 -5.86 2.10
N THR A 110 20.34 -6.25 2.51
CA THR A 110 19.71 -5.73 3.73
C THR A 110 19.75 -6.75 4.87
N GLY A 111 19.73 -8.05 4.53
CA GLY A 111 19.77 -9.13 5.51
C GLY A 111 18.46 -9.33 6.28
N VAL A 112 17.38 -8.64 5.92
CA VAL A 112 16.05 -8.73 6.55
C VAL A 112 14.99 -9.22 5.55
N SER A 113 13.90 -9.75 6.07
CA SER A 113 12.70 -10.09 5.30
C SER A 113 12.01 -8.83 4.78
N GLY A 114 11.46 -8.90 3.57
CA GLY A 114 10.74 -7.76 2.99
C GLY A 114 10.50 -7.90 1.50
N PHE A 115 10.55 -6.78 0.78
CA PHE A 115 10.22 -6.72 -0.64
C PHE A 115 11.39 -6.25 -1.49
N TYR A 116 11.63 -6.94 -2.59
CA TYR A 116 12.64 -6.61 -3.59
C TYR A 116 11.99 -6.32 -4.94
N CYS A 117 12.27 -5.15 -5.50
CA CYS A 117 11.83 -4.76 -6.84
C CYS A 117 12.95 -5.06 -7.86
N PRO A 118 12.79 -6.07 -8.73
CA PRO A 118 13.85 -6.49 -9.65
C PRO A 118 14.10 -5.52 -10.81
N CYS A 119 13.19 -4.57 -11.06
CA CYS A 119 13.32 -3.64 -12.19
C CYS A 119 14.57 -2.76 -12.07
N HIS A 120 14.85 -2.24 -10.88
CA HIS A 120 15.99 -1.35 -10.63
C HIS A 120 16.61 -1.54 -9.23
N GLY A 121 16.32 -2.65 -8.55
CA GLY A 121 16.91 -2.99 -7.25
C GLY A 121 16.33 -2.23 -6.05
N GLY A 122 15.04 -1.88 -6.08
CA GLY A 122 14.36 -1.28 -4.94
C GLY A 122 14.24 -2.28 -3.78
N LYS A 123 14.53 -1.84 -2.55
CA LYS A 123 14.58 -2.70 -1.36
C LYS A 123 13.68 -2.12 -0.28
N TYR A 124 12.79 -2.95 0.27
CA TYR A 124 11.89 -2.59 1.35
C TYR A 124 11.92 -3.65 2.45
N ASP A 125 11.65 -3.27 3.70
CA ASP A 125 11.47 -4.22 4.80
C ASP A 125 10.05 -4.83 4.83
N SER A 126 9.76 -5.66 5.85
CA SER A 126 8.45 -6.29 6.05
C SER A 126 7.30 -5.31 6.38
N LEU A 127 7.59 -4.03 6.60
CA LEU A 127 6.63 -2.93 6.76
C LEU A 127 6.59 -2.01 5.53
N GLY A 128 7.20 -2.44 4.43
CA GLY A 128 7.27 -1.69 3.18
C GLY A 128 8.10 -0.40 3.28
N ARG A 129 8.95 -0.25 4.30
CA ARG A 129 9.83 0.91 4.46
C ARG A 129 11.02 0.78 3.55
N ARG A 130 11.38 1.84 2.83
CA ARG A 130 12.45 1.84 1.82
C ARG A 130 13.81 1.76 2.50
N LEU A 131 14.49 0.64 2.32
CA LEU A 131 15.85 0.38 2.82
C LEU A 131 16.93 0.81 1.83
N GLY A 132 16.64 0.85 0.54
CA GLY A 132 17.61 1.25 -0.46
C GLY A 132 17.15 1.10 -1.91
N GLY A 133 18.06 1.44 -2.82
CA GLY A 133 17.80 1.47 -4.26
C GLY A 133 17.15 2.77 -4.74
N PRO A 134 16.75 2.85 -6.02
CA PRO A 134 16.18 4.05 -6.61
C PRO A 134 14.82 4.54 -6.08
N PRO A 135 13.92 3.70 -5.51
CA PRO A 135 12.62 4.22 -5.06
C PRO A 135 12.79 5.37 -4.06
N PRO A 136 12.03 6.48 -4.20
CA PRO A 136 12.23 7.65 -3.38
C PRO A 136 11.59 7.55 -2.00
N GLU A 137 10.68 6.61 -1.77
CA GLU A 137 9.83 6.56 -0.58
C GLU A 137 9.31 5.14 -0.28
N ASP A 138 8.70 4.96 0.89
CA ASP A 138 8.06 3.74 1.37
C ASP A 138 6.87 3.32 0.50
N LEU A 139 6.52 2.03 0.50
CA LEU A 139 5.30 1.54 -0.15
C LEU A 139 4.07 2.26 0.41
N HIS A 140 3.16 2.66 -0.47
CA HIS A 140 1.92 3.32 -0.06
C HIS A 140 1.01 2.35 0.67
N LEU A 141 0.37 2.83 1.72
CA LEU A 141 -0.62 2.08 2.49
C LEU A 141 -1.98 2.20 1.82
N VAL A 142 -2.76 1.14 1.86
CA VAL A 142 -4.17 1.20 1.48
C VAL A 142 -5.03 1.32 2.73
N PRO A 143 -6.18 2.00 2.67
CA PRO A 143 -7.09 2.02 3.80
C PRO A 143 -7.67 0.62 3.99
N TYR A 144 -7.56 0.09 5.20
CA TYR A 144 -8.16 -1.19 5.56
C TYR A 144 -8.71 -1.18 6.99
N ARG A 145 -9.60 -2.13 7.28
CA ARG A 145 -9.93 -2.54 8.65
C ARG A 145 -10.06 -4.05 8.75
N VAL A 146 -9.59 -4.61 9.86
CA VAL A 146 -9.81 -6.02 10.20
C VAL A 146 -11.18 -6.13 10.89
N THR A 147 -11.94 -7.13 10.51
CA THR A 147 -13.26 -7.45 11.08
C THR A 147 -13.24 -8.87 11.61
N GLU A 148 -13.95 -9.10 12.71
CA GLU A 148 -14.23 -10.45 13.19
C GLU A 148 -15.25 -11.10 12.23
N PRO A 149 -15.05 -12.36 11.76
CA PRO A 149 -14.03 -13.36 12.12
C PRO A 149 -12.92 -13.50 11.05
N GLY A 150 -11.87 -12.68 11.10
CA GLY A 150 -10.69 -12.86 10.23
C GLY A 150 -10.88 -12.39 8.79
N LYS A 151 -11.74 -11.40 8.57
CA LYS A 151 -11.92 -10.73 7.28
C LYS A 151 -11.23 -9.36 7.29
N LEU A 152 -10.58 -9.03 6.19
CA LEU A 152 -10.00 -7.72 5.92
C LEU A 152 -10.90 -6.98 4.93
N ILE A 153 -11.33 -5.78 5.27
CA ILE A 153 -12.00 -4.88 4.34
C ILE A 153 -10.98 -3.87 3.84
N ILE A 154 -10.79 -3.81 2.52
CA ILE A 154 -9.89 -2.87 1.84
C ILE A 154 -10.73 -1.80 1.16
N GLY A 155 -10.32 -0.54 1.32
CA GLY A 155 -10.87 0.60 0.61
C GLY A 155 -11.78 1.51 1.44
N THR A 156 -12.21 2.61 0.83
CA THR A 156 -13.16 3.55 1.44
C THR A 156 -14.33 3.83 0.51
N GLU A 157 -15.47 4.22 1.07
CA GLU A 157 -16.63 4.65 0.28
C GLU A 157 -16.40 5.97 -0.47
N ARG A 158 -15.31 6.69 -0.19
CA ARG A 158 -15.04 8.03 -0.74
C ARG A 158 -14.11 7.96 -1.95
N PHE A 159 -14.53 8.61 -3.03
CA PHE A 159 -13.68 8.83 -4.21
C PHE A 159 -12.40 9.60 -3.84
N GLY A 160 -11.25 9.16 -4.36
CA GLY A 160 -9.93 9.73 -4.05
C GLY A 160 -9.19 9.06 -2.88
N GLY A 161 -9.82 8.13 -2.15
CA GLY A 161 -9.20 7.36 -1.06
C GLY A 161 -8.40 6.13 -1.52
N TYR A 162 -7.61 6.23 -2.59
CA TYR A 162 -6.82 5.09 -3.09
C TYR A 162 -5.68 4.67 -2.13
N GLY A 163 -5.40 5.45 -1.09
CA GLY A 163 -4.21 5.25 -0.27
C GLY A 163 -2.90 5.60 -1.00
N GLU A 164 -2.96 5.91 -2.30
CA GLU A 164 -1.85 6.48 -3.05
C GLU A 164 -1.31 7.72 -2.34
N ASN A 165 0.00 7.71 -2.08
CA ASN A 165 0.75 8.70 -1.32
C ASN A 165 0.52 8.70 0.20
N VAL A 166 -0.20 7.72 0.76
CA VAL A 166 -0.30 7.55 2.21
C VAL A 166 0.83 6.63 2.69
N ARG A 167 1.71 7.16 3.55
CA ARG A 167 2.87 6.41 4.09
C ARG A 167 2.77 6.13 5.59
N LYS A 168 1.74 6.67 6.24
CA LYS A 168 1.48 6.48 7.67
C LYS A 168 0.01 6.16 7.90
N ILE A 169 -0.30 5.18 8.75
CA ILE A 169 -1.68 4.75 9.03
C ILE A 169 -2.55 5.89 9.56
N GLN A 170 -1.96 6.86 10.27
CA GLN A 170 -2.66 8.02 10.81
C GLN A 170 -3.19 8.96 9.72
N ALA A 171 -2.62 8.90 8.52
CA ALA A 171 -3.05 9.66 7.35
C ALA A 171 -4.06 8.87 6.48
N LEU A 172 -4.38 7.61 6.84
CA LEU A 172 -5.42 6.87 6.14
C LEU A 172 -6.80 7.46 6.44
N PRO A 173 -7.68 7.54 5.44
CA PRO A 173 -9.08 7.85 5.68
C PRO A 173 -9.70 6.80 6.60
N LYS A 174 -10.55 7.24 7.54
CA LYS A 174 -11.30 6.34 8.42
C LYS A 174 -12.33 5.54 7.61
N ILE A 175 -12.48 4.26 7.95
CA ILE A 175 -13.39 3.27 7.35
C ILE A 175 -14.30 2.70 8.44
#